data_AF-A0A7V8JXV0-F1
#
_entry.id   AF-A0A7V8JXV0-F1
#
_cell.length_a   1.000
_cell.length_b   1.000
_cell.length_c   1.000
_cell.angle_alpha   90.00
_cell.angle_beta   90.00
_cell.angle_gamma   90.00
#
_symmetry.space_group_name_H-M   'P 1'
#
loop_
_entity.id
_entity.type
_entity.pdbx_description
1 polymer ?
#
loop_
_entity_poly.entity_id
_entity_poly.type
_entity_poly.pdbx_seq_one_letter_code
_entity_poly.pdbx_strand_id
1 'polypeptide(L)' 'MKRGQDHWQGFSVRTGTPDAVVQALQAAYLKAIAPAEIRRKLGEAGIDPVGGTPEQFTQYIQSETAKWGRVVRERGIKAE' A
#
# COMPACT_ATOMS: atom_id res chain seq x y z
N MET A 1 -3.57 -2.72 -10.61
CA MET A 1 -2.55 -3.72 -10.21
C MET A 1 -2.41 -4.73 -11.34
N LYS A 2 -1.22 -4.88 -11.92
CA LYS A 2 -0.97 -5.92 -12.94
C LYS A 2 -1.06 -7.30 -12.28
N ARG A 3 -1.70 -8.27 -12.95
CA ARG A 3 -1.73 -9.68 -12.52
C ARG A 3 -0.28 -10.18 -12.39
N GLY A 4 0.11 -10.63 -11.18
CA GLY A 4 1.44 -11.19 -10.89
C GLY A 4 2.12 -10.66 -9.62
N GLN A 5 1.58 -9.62 -8.96
CA GLN A 5 2.06 -9.17 -7.64
C GLN A 5 1.18 -9.78 -6.55
N ASP A 6 1.69 -10.81 -5.86
CA ASP A 6 0.97 -11.51 -4.78
C ASP A 6 1.08 -10.81 -3.42
N HIS A 7 1.79 -9.68 -3.35
CA HIS A 7 2.00 -8.90 -2.14
C HIS A 7 1.93 -7.40 -2.43
N TRP A 8 1.71 -6.61 -1.38
CA TRP A 8 1.66 -5.16 -1.43
C TRP A 8 2.47 -4.55 -0.29
N GLN A 9 2.85 -3.30 -0.47
CA GLN A 9 3.62 -2.52 0.51
C GLN A 9 3.04 -1.10 0.56
N GLY A 10 3.21 -0.41 1.68
CA GLY A 10 2.86 1.00 1.76
C GLY A 10 3.30 1.65 3.07
N PHE A 11 3.01 2.95 3.18
CA PHE A 11 3.38 3.76 4.35
C PHE A 11 2.19 3.94 5.28
N SER A 12 2.46 3.98 6.57
CA SER A 12 1.47 4.27 7.60
C SER A 12 2.02 5.28 8.59
N VAL A 13 1.12 5.97 9.28
CA VAL A 13 1.43 6.91 10.35
C VAL A 13 0.65 6.51 11.60
N ARG A 14 1.05 7.06 12.75
CA ARG A 14 0.35 6.82 14.01
C ARG A 14 -1.08 7.36 13.94
N THR A 15 -2.03 6.66 14.57
CA THR A 15 -3.38 7.18 14.80
C THR A 15 -3.36 8.55 15.49
N GLY A 16 -4.16 9.48 14.99
CA GLY A 16 -4.22 10.86 15.48
C GLY A 16 -3.19 11.81 14.84
N THR A 17 -2.40 11.34 13.87
CA THR A 17 -1.57 12.25 13.06
C THR A 17 -2.49 13.27 12.36
N PRO A 18 -2.22 14.59 12.44
CA PRO A 18 -3.07 15.58 11.80
C PRO A 18 -3.17 15.39 10.28
N ASP A 19 -4.36 15.60 9.72
CA ASP A 19 -4.63 15.39 8.29
C ASP A 19 -3.68 16.18 7.40
N ALA A 20 -3.32 17.40 7.78
CA ALA A 20 -2.37 18.22 7.03
C ALA A 20 -1.00 17.54 6.87
N VAL A 21 -0.54 16.80 7.88
CA VAL A 21 0.73 16.03 7.82
C VAL A 21 0.56 14.83 6.90
N VAL A 22 -0.59 14.13 6.97
CA VAL A 22 -0.90 13.00 6.09
C VAL A 22 -0.91 13.43 4.62
N GLN A 23 -1.57 14.55 4.32
CA GLN A 23 -1.63 15.10 2.97
C GLN A 23 -0.25 15.57 2.48
N ALA A 24 0.57 16.18 3.34
CA ALA A 24 1.93 16.56 2.99
C ALA A 24 2.80 15.34 2.65
N LEU A 25 2.71 14.25 3.42
CA LEU A 25 3.42 13.00 3.16
C LEU A 25 2.94 12.33 1.86
N GLN A 26 1.64 12.33 1.60
CA GLN A 26 1.09 11.81 0.36
C GLN A 26 1.61 12.59 -0.86
N ALA A 27 1.62 13.93 -0.77
CA ALA A 27 2.12 14.77 -1.86
C ALA A 27 3.62 14.53 -2.10
N ALA A 28 4.40 14.40 -1.02
CA ALA A 28 5.82 14.06 -1.10
C ALA A 28 6.05 12.68 -1.74
N TYR A 29 5.26 11.68 -1.38
CA TYR A 29 5.31 10.36 -1.99
C TYR A 29 5.03 10.41 -3.49
N LEU A 30 3.93 11.04 -3.91
CA LEU A 30 3.58 11.17 -5.33
C LEU A 30 4.69 11.87 -6.13
N LYS A 31 5.27 12.92 -5.56
CA LYS A 31 6.41 13.62 -6.17
C LYS A 31 7.64 12.72 -6.29
N ALA A 32 7.94 11.92 -5.27
CA ALA A 32 9.09 11.02 -5.25
C ALA A 32 8.99 9.92 -6.32
N ILE A 33 7.79 9.37 -6.55
CA ILE A 33 7.58 8.32 -7.56
C ILE A 33 7.27 8.85 -8.96
N ALA A 34 7.18 10.17 -9.16
CA ALA A 34 6.87 10.76 -10.47
C ALA A 34 7.97 10.57 -11.53
N PRO A 35 9.28 10.73 -11.23
CA PRO A 35 10.33 10.63 -12.24
C PRO A 35 10.40 9.23 -12.87
N ALA A 36 10.50 9.18 -14.19
CA ALA A 36 10.58 7.92 -14.94
C ALA A 36 11.74 7.03 -14.49
N GLU A 37 12.88 7.65 -14.16
CA GLU A 37 14.06 6.93 -13.68
C GLU A 37 13.83 6.24 -12.32
N ILE A 38 13.09 6.88 -11.41
CA ILE A 38 12.72 6.26 -10.12
C ILE A 38 11.77 5.09 -10.35
N ARG A 39 10.75 5.27 -11.20
CA ARG A 39 9.81 4.20 -11.56
C ARG A 39 10.53 3.01 -12.20
N ARG A 40 11.51 3.28 -13.07
CA ARG A 40 12.35 2.25 -13.70
C ARG A 40 13.13 1.45 -12.66
N LYS A 41 13.86 2.12 -11.77
CA LYS A 41 14.63 1.46 -10.69
C LYS A 41 13.75 0.64 -9.76
N LEU A 42 12.58 1.16 -9.39
CA LEU A 42 11.61 0.41 -8.59
C LEU A 42 11.11 -0.82 -9.34
N GLY A 43 10.79 -0.69 -10.62
CA GLY A 43 10.41 -1.81 -11.48
C GLY A 43 11.49 -2.89 -11.60
N GLU A 44 12.76 -2.49 -11.70
CA GLU A 44 13.91 -3.41 -11.69
C GLU A 44 14.06 -4.17 -10.37
N ALA A 45 13.64 -3.54 -9.26
CA ALA A 45 13.54 -4.18 -7.95
C ALA A 45 12.24 -4.97 -7.74
N GLY A 46 11.39 -5.13 -8.77
CA GLY A 46 10.11 -5.84 -8.69
C GLY A 46 8.97 -5.04 -8.04
N ILE A 47 9.17 -3.74 -7.79
CA ILE A 47 8.18 -2.86 -7.16
C ILE A 47 7.43 -2.10 -8.25
N ASP A 48 6.11 -2.21 -8.29
CA ASP A 48 5.24 -1.39 -9.14
C ASP A 48 4.72 -0.19 -8.33
N PRO A 49 5.34 1.01 -8.42
CA PRO A 49 4.90 2.16 -7.64
C PRO A 49 3.53 2.65 -8.11
N VAL A 50 2.55 2.53 -7.21
CA VAL A 50 1.18 3.00 -7.43
C VAL A 50 0.91 4.27 -6.64
N GLY A 51 0.29 5.25 -7.29
CA GLY A 51 -0.23 6.44 -6.61
C GLY A 51 -1.62 6.21 -6.03
N GLY A 52 -2.17 7.24 -5.38
CA GLY A 52 -3.53 7.23 -4.84
C GLY A 52 -3.70 8.26 -3.73
N THR A 53 -4.86 8.22 -3.08
CA THR A 53 -5.15 8.99 -1.87
C THR A 53 -4.98 8.13 -0.60
N PRO A 54 -4.79 8.73 0.58
CA PRO A 54 -4.72 7.99 1.84
C PRO A 54 -5.99 7.17 2.11
N GLU A 55 -7.16 7.69 1.71
CA GLU A 55 -8.46 7.04 1.87
C GLU A 55 -8.58 5.81 0.97
N GLN A 56 -8.13 5.92 -0.28
CA GLN A 56 -8.09 4.78 -1.21
C GLN A 56 -7.18 3.67 -0.68
N PHE A 57 -6.03 4.02 -0.12
CA PHE A 57 -5.13 3.03 0.47
C PHE A 57 -5.71 2.40 1.73
N THR A 58 -6.42 3.18 2.55
CA THR A 58 -7.16 2.68 3.73
C THR A 58 -8.22 1.64 3.32
N GLN A 59 -9.02 1.95 2.29
CA GLN A 59 -10.02 1.02 1.76
C GLN A 59 -9.37 -0.26 1.23
N TYR A 60 -8.24 -0.15 0.53
CA TYR A 60 -7.50 -1.29 0.03
C TYR A 60 -7.03 -2.21 1.17
N ILE A 61 -6.38 -1.67 2.22
CA ILE A 61 -5.95 -2.44 3.39
C ILE A 61 -7.13 -3.15 4.05
N GLN A 62 -8.27 -2.46 4.23
CA GLN A 62 -9.48 -3.06 4.82
C GLN A 62 -9.98 -4.25 3.99
N SER A 63 -10.02 -4.10 2.66
CA SER A 63 -10.46 -5.17 1.77
C SER A 63 -9.53 -6.39 1.78
N GLU A 64 -8.21 -6.17 1.75
CA GLU A 64 -7.23 -7.26 1.81
C GLU A 64 -7.27 -7.94 3.18
N THR A 65 -7.41 -7.16 4.27
CA THR A 65 -7.56 -7.72 5.62
C THR A 65 -8.81 -8.59 5.72
N ALA A 66 -9.95 -8.14 5.19
CA ALA A 66 -11.19 -8.92 5.18
C ALA A 66 -11.07 -10.22 4.37
N LYS A 67 -10.45 -10.13 3.18
CA LYS A 67 -10.19 -11.27 2.30
C LYS A 67 -9.29 -12.31 2.96
N TRP A 68 -8.12 -11.91 3.45
CA TRP A 68 -7.17 -12.84 4.07
C TRP A 68 -7.68 -13.35 5.42
N GLY A 69 -8.37 -12.52 6.20
CA GLY A 69 -9.02 -12.94 7.44
C GLY A 69 -10.12 -13.98 7.23
N ARG A 70 -10.80 -13.97 6.07
CA ARG A 70 -11.71 -15.06 5.68
C ARG A 70 -10.94 -16.35 5.42
N VAL A 71 -9.88 -16.30 4.61
CA VAL A 71 -9.05 -17.47 4.29
C VAL A 71 -8.49 -18.12 5.55
N VAL A 72 -7.94 -17.33 6.47
CA VAL A 72 -7.40 -17.82 7.75
C VAL A 72 -8.46 -18.61 8.54
N ARG A 73 -9.66 -18.06 8.68
CA ARG A 73 -10.77 -18.69 9.42
C ARG A 73 -11.28 -19.95 8.73
N GLU A 74 -11.51 -19.90 7.42
CA GLU A 74 -12.04 -21.04 6.65
C GLU A 74 -11.06 -22.22 6.61
N ARG A 75 -9.75 -21.95 6.71
CA ARG A 75 -8.69 -22.96 6.68
C ARG A 75 -8.17 -23.37 8.05
N GLY A 76 -8.68 -22.78 9.14
CA GLY A 76 -8.22 -23.08 10.50
C GLY A 76 -6.75 -22.75 10.74
N ILE A 77 -6.19 -21.79 10.00
CA ILE A 77 -4.79 -21.37 10.12
C ILE A 77 -4.61 -20.62 11.45
N LYS A 78 -3.54 -20.95 12.19
CA LYS A 78 -3.18 -20.30 13.46
C LYS A 78 -1.77 -19.74 13.36
N ALA A 79 -1.55 -18.60 14.02
CA ALA A 79 -0.19 -18.15 14.30
C ALA A 79 0.43 -19.10 15.35
N GLU A 80 1.74 -19.34 15.22
CA GLU A 80 2.53 -20.11 16.18
C GLU A 80 2.73 -19.35 17.50
#